data_AF-A0A7C4LXC8-F1
#
_entry.id   AF-A0A7C4LXC8-F1
#
_cell.length_a   1.000
_cell.length_b   1.000
_cell.length_c   1.000
_cell.angle_alpha   90.00
_cell.angle_beta   90.00
_cell.angle_gamma   90.00
#
_symmetry.space_group_name_H-M   'P 1'
#
loop_
_entity.id
_entity.type
_entity.pdbx_description
1 polymer ?
#
loop_
_entity_poly.entity_id
_entity_poly.type
_entity_poly.pdbx_seq_one_letter_code
_entity_poly.pdbx_strand_id
1 'polypeptide(L)'
;MADLLIADGGSHPEINATAEYCIFPLPCDLGVADKDVVFFNNYFMDSATYAQRQRTASHELGHALGLHHSYWGNILYPIRTSQTYLGVQDIKDYNYLYPNN
;
A
#
# COMPACT_ATOMS: atom_id res chain seq x y z
N MET A 1 -19.78 0.47 -7.59
CA MET A 1 -18.71 1.48 -7.62
C MET A 1 -18.06 1.36 -6.25
N ALA A 2 -16.84 0.84 -6.18
CA ALA A 2 -16.10 0.81 -4.92
C ALA A 2 -15.57 2.23 -4.69
N ASP A 3 -15.98 2.86 -3.59
CA ASP A 3 -15.54 4.19 -3.22
C ASP A 3 -14.22 4.04 -2.44
N LEU A 4 -13.09 4.28 -3.12
CA LEU A 4 -11.78 4.31 -2.47
C LEU A 4 -11.76 5.45 -1.43
N LEU A 5 -11.79 5.08 -0.16
CA LEU A 5 -11.68 5.99 0.97
C LEU A 5 -10.20 6.20 1.31
N ILE A 6 -9.76 7.45 1.29
CA ILE A 6 -8.44 7.84 1.79
C ILE A 6 -8.64 8.38 3.20
N ALA A 7 -7.99 7.74 4.18
CA ALA A 7 -8.13 8.10 5.59
C ALA A 7 -6.77 8.35 6.26
N ASP A 8 -6.79 9.10 7.36
CA ASP A 8 -5.61 9.36 8.17
C ASP A 8 -5.27 8.13 9.03
N GLY A 9 -4.09 7.55 8.82
CA GLY A 9 -3.55 6.43 9.60
C GLY A 9 -2.90 6.84 10.92
N GLY A 10 -2.94 8.13 11.27
CA GLY A 10 -2.31 8.68 12.47
C GLY A 10 -0.81 8.91 12.31
N SER A 11 -0.13 9.15 13.44
CA SER A 11 1.28 9.57 13.50
C SER A 11 2.21 8.50 14.10
N HIS A 12 1.81 7.22 14.08
CA HIS A 12 2.59 6.17 14.73
C HIS A 12 3.95 5.99 14.02
N PRO A 13 5.10 6.20 14.69
CA PRO A 13 6.41 6.34 14.04
C PRO A 13 6.90 5.07 13.30
N GLU A 14 6.21 3.94 13.49
CA GLU A 14 6.58 2.64 12.94
C GLU A 14 5.75 2.21 11.69
N ILE A 15 4.67 2.91 11.36
CA ILE A 15 3.76 2.55 10.25
C ILE A 15 3.81 3.65 9.18
N ASN A 16 4.06 3.33 7.91
CA ASN A 16 4.20 4.37 6.85
C ASN A 16 2.88 4.66 6.12
N ALA A 17 2.12 3.61 5.86
CA ALA A 17 0.76 3.57 5.34
C ALA A 17 0.28 2.11 5.46
N THR A 18 -1.03 1.87 5.37
CA THR A 18 -1.59 0.51 5.35
C THR A 18 -2.93 0.49 4.59
N ALA A 19 -3.02 -0.41 3.62
CA ALA A 19 -4.25 -0.92 3.02
C ALA A 19 -4.46 -2.42 3.33
N GLU A 20 -3.46 -3.10 3.89
CA GLU A 20 -3.56 -4.45 4.43
C GLU A 20 -3.04 -4.51 5.89
N TYR A 21 -3.81 -5.22 6.72
CA TYR A 21 -3.54 -5.72 8.07
C TYR A 21 -2.09 -5.57 8.60
N CYS A 22 -1.96 -4.95 9.77
CA CYS A 22 -0.72 -4.88 10.55
C CYS A 22 -0.33 -6.28 11.12
N ILE A 23 0.92 -6.68 10.95
CA ILE A 23 1.50 -7.88 11.60
C ILE A 23 1.90 -7.50 13.04
N PHE A 24 1.59 -8.39 13.99
CA PHE A 24 1.97 -8.36 15.41
C PHE A 24 3.41 -7.83 15.66
N PRO A 25 3.69 -6.99 16.69
CA PRO A 25 2.99 -6.93 17.98
C PRO A 25 2.24 -5.61 18.28
N LEU A 26 1.93 -4.76 17.29
CA LEU A 26 1.24 -3.49 17.55
C LEU A 26 -0.14 -3.42 16.88
N PRO A 27 -1.21 -3.04 17.61
CA PRO A 27 -2.56 -2.97 17.07
C PRO A 27 -2.75 -1.66 16.29
N CYS A 28 -3.01 -1.76 14.99
CA CYS A 28 -3.86 -0.78 14.34
C CYS A 28 -5.32 -1.15 14.69
N ASP A 29 -5.91 -0.39 15.61
CA ASP A 29 -7.26 -0.56 16.12
C ASP A 29 -8.31 -0.07 15.10
N LEU A 30 -8.32 -0.64 13.90
CA LEU A 30 -9.30 -0.36 12.87
C LEU A 30 -9.73 -1.68 12.23
N GLY A 31 -10.93 -2.12 12.63
CA GLY A 31 -11.53 -3.38 12.25
C GLY A 31 -11.57 -3.60 10.74
N VAL A 32 -11.49 -4.88 10.38
CA VAL A 32 -11.72 -5.50 9.06
C VAL A 32 -11.31 -4.62 7.87
N ALA A 33 -10.16 -4.94 7.26
CA ALA A 33 -9.77 -4.38 5.97
C ALA A 33 -10.86 -4.63 4.93
N ASP A 34 -11.77 -3.67 4.77
CA ASP A 34 -12.58 -3.55 3.57
C ASP A 34 -11.62 -3.13 2.47
N LYS A 35 -11.74 -3.77 1.29
CA LYS A 35 -10.87 -3.61 0.11
C LYS A 35 -10.78 -2.17 -0.43
N ASP A 36 -11.45 -1.23 0.20
CA ASP A 36 -11.75 0.09 -0.33
C ASP A 36 -11.18 1.21 0.57
N VAL A 37 -10.31 0.94 1.54
CA VAL A 37 -9.72 2.00 2.39
C VAL A 37 -8.20 1.95 2.43
N VAL A 38 -7.55 3.08 2.14
CA VAL A 38 -6.10 3.28 2.29
C VAL A 38 -5.85 4.29 3.40
N PHE A 39 -5.08 3.88 4.42
CA PHE A 39 -4.65 4.76 5.51
C PHE A 39 -3.21 5.21 5.31
N PHE A 40 -2.97 6.52 5.22
CA PHE A 40 -1.62 7.07 5.16
C PHE A 40 -1.17 7.60 6.51
N ASN A 41 0.07 7.31 6.91
CA ASN A 41 0.65 7.94 8.09
C ASN A 41 1.17 9.33 7.70
N ASN A 42 0.54 10.37 8.25
CA ASN A 42 0.88 11.75 7.94
C ASN A 42 2.31 12.12 8.41
N TYR A 43 2.76 11.63 9.57
CA TYR A 43 4.14 11.87 10.07
C TYR A 43 5.22 11.34 9.10
N PHE A 44 4.99 10.16 8.53
CA PHE A 44 5.88 9.61 7.50
C PHE A 44 5.73 10.36 6.17
N MET A 45 4.51 10.57 5.70
CA MET A 45 4.24 11.17 4.39
C MET A 45 4.73 12.62 4.28
N ASP A 46 4.66 13.38 5.37
CA ASP A 46 5.14 14.76 5.45
C ASP A 46 6.67 14.84 5.36
N SER A 47 7.39 13.90 5.99
CA SER A 47 8.85 13.86 6.00
C SER A 47 9.45 13.09 4.81
N ALA A 48 8.63 12.32 4.08
CA ALA A 48 9.04 11.53 2.93
C ALA A 48 9.43 12.39 1.72
N THR A 49 10.32 11.87 0.89
CA THR A 49 10.57 12.41 -0.46
C THR A 49 9.37 12.18 -1.38
N TYR A 50 9.29 12.91 -2.49
CA TYR A 50 8.27 12.70 -3.51
C TYR A 50 8.23 11.23 -4.01
N ALA A 51 9.40 10.63 -4.25
CA ALA A 51 9.49 9.24 -4.71
C ALA A 51 8.97 8.25 -3.67
N GLN A 52 9.25 8.49 -2.38
CA GLN A 52 8.75 7.63 -1.30
C GLN A 52 7.24 7.75 -1.11
N ARG A 53 6.69 8.96 -1.22
CA ARG A 53 5.23 9.17 -1.21
C ARG A 53 4.57 8.44 -2.37
N GLN A 54 5.10 8.61 -3.58
CA GLN A 54 4.57 7.96 -4.77
C GLN A 54 4.61 6.43 -4.63
N ARG A 55 5.75 5.86 -4.23
CA ARG A 55 5.88 4.42 -3.98
C ARG A 55 4.82 3.94 -3.00
N THR A 56 4.73 4.61 -1.84
CA THR A 56 3.84 4.19 -0.75
C THR A 56 2.39 4.23 -1.20
N ALA A 57 1.98 5.31 -1.88
CA ALA A 57 0.64 5.41 -2.45
C ALA A 57 0.36 4.32 -3.49
N SER A 58 1.30 4.03 -4.38
CA SER A 58 1.14 2.96 -5.38
C SER A 58 1.11 1.56 -4.76
N HIS A 59 1.87 1.33 -3.68
CA HIS A 59 1.90 0.06 -2.93
C HIS A 59 0.54 -0.22 -2.29
N GLU A 60 0.03 0.73 -1.50
CA GLU A 60 -1.27 0.57 -0.84
C GLU A 60 -2.44 0.54 -1.83
N LEU A 61 -2.34 1.25 -2.96
CA LEU A 61 -3.34 1.13 -4.03
C LEU A 61 -3.37 -0.30 -4.61
N GLY A 62 -2.23 -0.97 -4.73
CA GLY A 62 -2.20 -2.37 -5.17
C GLY A 62 -2.91 -3.29 -4.18
N HIS A 63 -2.71 -3.10 -2.88
CA HIS A 63 -3.46 -3.79 -1.83
C HIS A 63 -4.97 -3.54 -1.90
N ALA A 64 -5.40 -2.29 -2.11
CA ALA A 64 -6.82 -1.97 -2.33
C ALA A 64 -7.39 -2.65 -3.60
N LEU A 65 -6.57 -2.83 -4.64
CA LEU A 65 -6.92 -3.62 -5.82
C LEU A 65 -6.86 -5.15 -5.58
N GLY A 66 -6.56 -5.60 -4.36
CA GLY A 66 -6.49 -7.01 -3.98
C GLY A 66 -5.19 -7.71 -4.34
N LEU A 67 -4.12 -6.96 -4.65
CA LEU A 67 -2.79 -7.51 -4.88
C LEU A 67 -2.04 -7.66 -3.55
N HIS A 68 -1.47 -8.83 -3.32
CA HIS A 68 -0.59 -9.06 -2.17
C HIS A 68 0.87 -8.69 -2.48
N HIS A 69 1.71 -8.77 -1.44
CA HIS A 69 3.13 -8.52 -1.55
C HIS A 69 3.82 -9.37 -2.64
N SER A 70 4.65 -8.70 -3.44
CA SER A 70 5.51 -9.28 -4.50
C SER A 70 6.95 -9.54 -4.02
N TYR A 71 7.80 -10.15 -4.86
CA TYR A 71 9.26 -10.28 -4.60
C TYR A 71 10.07 -9.02 -4.96
N TRP A 72 11.37 -9.00 -4.62
CA TRP A 72 12.29 -7.87 -4.87
C TRP A 72 12.28 -7.37 -6.33
N GLY A 73 12.32 -6.04 -6.53
CA GLY A 73 12.28 -5.39 -7.85
C GLY A 73 10.87 -5.02 -8.34
N ASN A 74 9.88 -5.14 -7.46
CA ASN A 74 8.48 -4.80 -7.68
C ASN A 74 8.03 -3.76 -6.63
N ILE A 75 6.98 -3.00 -6.94
CA ILE A 75 6.49 -1.94 -6.06
C ILE A 75 5.75 -2.50 -4.85
N LEU A 76 5.12 -3.69 -4.98
CA LEU A 76 4.46 -4.40 -3.88
C LEU A 76 5.45 -5.18 -2.99
N TYR A 77 6.75 -4.99 -3.16
CA TYR A 77 7.73 -5.56 -2.24
C TYR A 77 7.61 -4.87 -0.86
N PRO A 78 7.46 -5.62 0.26
CA PRO A 78 7.13 -5.06 1.58
C PRO A 78 8.22 -4.16 2.17
N ILE A 79 9.46 -4.26 1.69
CA ILE A 79 10.56 -3.43 2.19
C ILE A 79 10.60 -2.11 1.41
N ARG A 80 10.77 -1.01 2.16
CA ARG A 80 10.93 0.34 1.62
C ARG A 80 12.08 0.43 0.61
N THR A 81 11.75 0.85 -0.61
CA THR A 81 12.68 1.23 -1.66
C THR A 81 12.33 2.63 -2.19
N SER A 82 13.07 3.14 -3.17
CA SER A 82 12.72 4.38 -3.89
C SER A 82 12.11 4.08 -5.27
N GLN A 83 11.68 2.85 -5.53
CA GLN A 83 11.09 2.42 -6.79
C GLN A 83 9.69 3.02 -6.95
N THR A 84 9.45 3.69 -8.07
CA THR A 84 8.18 4.34 -8.42
C THR A 84 7.52 3.75 -9.67
N TYR A 85 7.97 2.57 -10.09
CA TYR A 85 7.47 1.85 -11.26
C TYR A 85 7.06 0.43 -10.88
N LEU A 86 6.09 -0.12 -11.61
CA LEU A 86 5.66 -1.51 -11.46
C LEU A 86 6.76 -2.47 -11.94
N GLY A 87 6.97 -3.54 -11.19
CA GLY A 87 7.82 -4.65 -11.61
C GLY A 87 7.04 -5.71 -12.39
N VAL A 88 7.75 -6.74 -12.83
CA VAL A 88 7.19 -7.81 -13.67
C VAL A 88 6.10 -8.60 -12.96
N GLN A 89 6.23 -8.82 -11.65
CA GLN A 89 5.22 -9.54 -10.88
C GLN A 89 3.98 -8.69 -10.66
N ASP A 90 4.13 -7.41 -10.28
CA ASP A 90 2.99 -6.50 -10.06
C ASP A 90 2.05 -6.50 -11.28
N ILE A 91 2.64 -6.42 -12.48
CA ILE A 91 1.89 -6.42 -13.75
C ILE A 91 1.20 -7.76 -14.00
N LYS A 92 1.88 -8.88 -13.75
CA LYS A 92 1.31 -10.22 -13.96
C LYS A 92 0.15 -10.48 -13.01
N ASP A 93 0.30 -10.13 -11.75
CA ASP A 93 -0.71 -10.37 -10.72
C ASP A 93 -1.92 -9.46 -10.95
N TYR A 94 -1.68 -8.19 -11.34
CA TYR A 94 -2.76 -7.29 -11.79
C TYR A 94 -3.51 -7.86 -13.00
N ASN A 95 -2.80 -8.26 -14.05
CA ASN A 95 -3.44 -8.84 -15.24
C ASN A 95 -4.13 -10.18 -14.97
N TYR A 96 -3.69 -10.93 -13.95
CA TYR A 96 -4.36 -12.15 -13.53
C TYR A 96 -5.71 -11.86 -12.87
N LEU A 97 -5.77 -10.86 -11.98
CA LEU A 97 -7.03 -10.42 -11.34
C LEU A 97 -7.95 -9.68 -12.31
N TYR A 98 -7.37 -8.95 -13.27
CA TYR A 98 -8.07 -8.06 -14.19
C TYR A 98 -7.67 -8.31 -15.66
N PRO A 99 -8.00 -9.48 -16.24
CA PRO A 99 -7.49 -9.91 -17.55
C PRO A 99 -8.04 -9.17 -18.78
N ASN A 100 -9.05 -8.31 -18.61
CA ASN A 100 -9.78 -7.66 -19.71
C ASN A 100 -9.73 -6.13 -19.67
N ASN A 101 -8.73 -5.56 -18.98
CA ASN A 101 -8.52 -4.11 -18.89
C ASN A 101 -7.61 -3.58 -19.99
#